data_AF-A0A894K8D9-F1
#
_entry.id   AF-A0A894K8D9-F1
#
_cell.length_a   1.000
_cell.length_b   1.000
_cell.length_c   1.000
_cell.angle_alpha   90.00
_cell.angle_beta   90.00
_cell.angle_gamma   90.00
#
_symmetry.space_group_name_H-M   'P 1'
#
loop_
_entity.id
_entity.type
_entity.pdbx_description
1 polymer ?
#
loop_
_entity_poly.entity_id
_entity_poly.type
_entity_poly.pdbx_seq_one_letter_code
_entity_poly.pdbx_strand_id
1 'polypeptide(L)'
;MSIILFVLSHSLFKNATEQRKEYNSERLDIQSDLISLRDNIWEDNLDTLKIRSKLRQALYSYRNRYWFIAFPFRLFHIQRSLHYIKKPIPAHKKEILCKHIDYLIGNMDKKEIVNNEH
;
A
#
# COMPACT_ATOMS: atom_id res chain seq x y z
N MET A 1 35.14 24.14 6.05
CA MET A 1 34.17 23.24 5.40
C MET A 1 34.59 23.07 3.94
N SER A 2 34.95 21.86 3.51
CA SER A 2 35.48 21.60 2.16
C SER A 2 34.36 21.62 1.10
N ILE A 3 34.63 22.20 -0.08
CA ILE A 3 33.71 22.19 -1.24
C ILE A 3 33.29 20.76 -1.59
N ILE A 4 34.18 19.79 -1.41
CA ILE A 4 33.92 18.36 -1.64
C ILE A 4 32.83 17.84 -0.71
N LEU A 5 32.87 18.20 0.58
CA LEU A 5 31.84 17.80 1.55
C LEU A 5 30.48 18.41 1.24
N PHE A 6 30.45 19.63 0.70
CA PHE A 6 29.22 20.29 0.27
C PHE A 6 28.60 19.62 -0.97
N VAL A 7 29.41 19.25 -1.97
CA VAL A 7 28.91 18.55 -3.16
C VAL A 7 28.38 17.16 -2.81
N LEU A 8 29.10 16.41 -1.95
CA LEU A 8 28.66 15.10 -1.48
C LEU A 8 27.37 15.19 -0.68
N SER A 9 27.25 16.13 0.25
CA SER A 9 26.02 16.30 1.03
C SER A 9 24.84 16.66 0.14
N HIS A 10 24.99 17.59 -0.79
CA HIS A 10 23.93 17.98 -1.72
C HIS A 10 23.47 16.80 -2.60
N SER A 11 24.39 15.97 -3.08
CA SER A 11 24.08 14.75 -3.82
C SER A 11 23.29 13.75 -2.98
N LEU A 12 23.70 13.51 -1.73
CA LEU A 12 22.97 12.64 -0.80
C LEU A 12 21.55 13.16 -0.51
N PHE A 13 21.40 14.47 -0.30
CA PHE A 13 20.09 15.10 -0.11
C PHE A 13 19.20 14.97 -1.34
N LYS A 14 19.75 15.16 -2.54
CA LYS A 14 19.03 15.00 -3.81
C LYS A 14 18.54 13.55 -3.97
N ASN A 15 19.43 12.58 -3.78
CA ASN A 15 19.10 11.15 -3.86
C ASN A 15 18.02 10.75 -2.86
N ALA A 16 18.12 11.21 -1.60
CA ALA A 16 17.09 10.96 -0.58
C ALA A 16 15.74 11.59 -0.95
N THR A 17 15.76 12.77 -1.58
CA THR A 17 14.53 13.44 -2.04
C THR A 17 13.87 12.69 -3.19
N GLU A 18 14.66 12.23 -4.16
CA GLU A 18 14.18 11.42 -5.29
C GLU A 18 13.60 10.08 -4.82
N GLN A 19 14.32 9.36 -3.95
CA GLN A 19 13.82 8.11 -3.34
C GLN A 19 12.52 8.33 -2.59
N ARG A 20 12.39 9.42 -1.82
CA ARG A 20 11.15 9.76 -1.12
C ARG A 20 10.01 10.04 -2.09
N LYS A 21 10.29 10.72 -3.21
CA LYS A 21 9.29 11.02 -4.23
C LYS A 21 8.79 9.74 -4.90
N GLU A 22 9.70 8.88 -5.32
CA GLU A 22 9.39 7.56 -5.91
C GLU A 22 8.57 6.71 -4.93
N TYR A 23 9.03 6.64 -3.67
CA TYR A 23 8.33 5.92 -2.61
C TYR A 23 6.88 6.39 -2.39
N ASN A 24 6.65 7.70 -2.45
CA ASN A 24 5.30 8.25 -2.33
C ASN A 24 4.48 8.01 -3.60
N SER A 25 5.09 8.08 -4.79
CA SER A 25 4.41 7.82 -6.06
C SER A 25 3.88 6.40 -6.10
N GLU A 26 4.74 5.40 -5.83
CA GLU A 26 4.32 3.99 -5.78
C GLU A 26 3.21 3.75 -4.76
N ARG A 27 3.24 4.48 -3.63
CA ARG A 27 2.19 4.38 -2.61
C ARG A 27 0.85 4.82 -3.16
N LEU A 28 0.82 5.97 -3.83
CA LEU A 28 -0.39 6.55 -4.41
C LEU A 28 -0.94 5.66 -5.53
N ASP A 29 -0.06 5.08 -6.35
CA ASP A 29 -0.44 4.14 -7.40
C ASP A 29 -1.12 2.90 -6.81
N ILE A 30 -0.52 2.29 -5.79
CA ILE A 30 -1.11 1.14 -5.08
C ILE A 30 -2.43 1.52 -4.40
N GLN A 31 -2.52 2.71 -3.82
CA GLN A 31 -3.73 3.19 -3.15
C GLN A 31 -4.87 3.36 -4.16
N SER A 32 -4.58 3.96 -5.31
CA SER A 32 -5.50 4.12 -6.44
C SER A 32 -5.98 2.77 -6.98
N ASP A 33 -5.08 1.79 -7.10
CA ASP A 33 -5.44 0.42 -7.49
C ASP A 33 -6.39 -0.22 -6.47
N LEU A 34 -6.10 -0.11 -5.17
CA LEU A 34 -6.95 -0.66 -4.12
C LEU A 34 -8.34 -0.02 -4.09
N ILE A 35 -8.44 1.31 -4.27
CA ILE A 35 -9.71 2.03 -4.40
C ILE A 35 -10.50 1.47 -5.58
N SER A 36 -9.89 1.44 -6.76
CA SER A 36 -10.54 0.99 -7.99
C SER A 36 -11.03 -0.46 -7.87
N LEU A 37 -10.21 -1.35 -7.28
CA LEU A 37 -10.55 -2.76 -7.14
C LEU A 37 -11.62 -3.00 -6.08
N ARG A 38 -11.65 -2.21 -5.00
CA ARG A 38 -12.74 -2.22 -4.03
C ARG A 38 -14.05 -1.83 -4.70
N ASP A 39 -14.06 -0.74 -5.47
CA ASP A 39 -15.25 -0.22 -6.13
C ASP A 39 -15.81 -1.24 -7.14
N ASN A 40 -14.94 -1.88 -7.92
CA ASN A 40 -15.32 -3.00 -8.79
C ASN A 40 -16.03 -4.15 -8.02
N ILE A 41 -15.57 -4.49 -6.83
CA ILE A 41 -16.12 -5.61 -6.04
C ILE A 41 -17.44 -5.23 -5.36
N TRP A 42 -17.53 -3.98 -4.87
CA TRP A 42 -18.62 -3.47 -4.05
C TRP A 42 -19.75 -2.87 -4.90
N GLU A 43 -19.44 -1.84 -5.68
CA GLU A 43 -20.42 -1.08 -6.48
C GLU A 43 -20.81 -1.87 -7.74
N ASP A 44 -19.82 -2.35 -8.49
CA ASP A 44 -20.08 -3.05 -9.77
C ASP A 44 -20.40 -4.53 -9.59
N ASN A 45 -20.30 -5.05 -8.35
CA ASN A 45 -20.52 -6.45 -8.00
C ASN A 45 -19.62 -7.44 -8.79
N LEU A 46 -18.50 -6.97 -9.35
CA LEU A 46 -17.62 -7.74 -10.22
C LEU A 46 -16.62 -8.58 -9.41
N ASP A 47 -16.86 -9.89 -9.34
CA ASP A 47 -15.98 -10.85 -8.67
C ASP A 47 -15.41 -11.90 -9.64
N THR A 48 -14.59 -11.42 -10.58
CA THR A 48 -13.89 -12.29 -11.53
C THR A 48 -12.53 -12.74 -10.96
N LEU A 49 -12.01 -13.86 -11.47
CA LEU A 49 -10.64 -14.29 -11.14
C LEU A 49 -9.60 -13.20 -11.46
N LYS A 50 -9.82 -12.44 -12.54
CA LYS A 50 -8.95 -11.32 -12.95
C LYS A 50 -8.93 -10.22 -11.90
N ILE A 51 -10.09 -9.78 -11.40
CA ILE A 51 -10.19 -8.76 -10.34
C ILE A 51 -9.53 -9.26 -9.05
N ARG A 52 -9.82 -10.48 -8.62
CA ARG A 52 -9.17 -11.08 -7.43
C ARG A 52 -7.66 -11.22 -7.61
N SER A 53 -7.18 -11.47 -8.83
CA SER A 53 -5.74 -11.55 -9.14
C SER A 53 -5.07 -10.18 -9.03
N LYS A 54 -5.68 -9.13 -9.61
CA LYS A 54 -5.20 -7.75 -9.47
C LYS A 54 -5.20 -7.28 -8.02
N LEU A 55 -6.24 -7.60 -7.25
CA LEU A 55 -6.30 -7.24 -5.83
C LEU A 55 -5.22 -7.96 -5.01
N ARG A 56 -4.93 -9.23 -5.30
CA ARG A 56 -3.77 -9.90 -4.70
C ARG A 56 -2.46 -9.20 -5.04
N GLN A 57 -2.26 -8.82 -6.31
CA GLN A 57 -1.05 -8.11 -6.74
C GLN A 57 -0.89 -6.78 -5.99
N ALA A 58 -1.92 -5.93 -5.96
CA ALA A 58 -1.88 -4.66 -5.24
C ALA A 58 -1.56 -4.84 -3.73
N LEU A 59 -2.20 -5.82 -3.09
CA LEU A 59 -1.94 -6.15 -1.68
C LEU A 59 -0.50 -6.66 -1.43
N TYR A 60 0.05 -7.47 -2.33
CA TYR A 60 1.42 -7.94 -2.24
C TYR A 60 2.45 -6.84 -2.54
N SER A 61 2.18 -5.97 -3.52
CA SER A 61 3.01 -4.81 -3.82
C SER A 61 3.10 -3.90 -2.59
N TYR A 62 1.96 -3.60 -1.96
CA TYR A 62 1.95 -2.84 -0.71
C TYR A 62 2.70 -3.55 0.41
N ARG A 63 2.44 -4.83 0.62
CA ARG A 63 3.16 -5.59 1.64
C ARG A 63 4.66 -5.52 1.40
N ASN A 64 5.14 -5.89 0.23
CA ASN A 64 6.58 -6.01 -0.03
C ASN A 64 7.31 -4.67 0.05
N ARG A 65 6.72 -3.60 -0.50
CA ARG A 65 7.35 -2.28 -0.52
C ARG A 65 7.36 -1.60 0.86
N TYR A 66 6.34 -1.86 1.68
CA TYR A 66 6.13 -1.14 2.94
C TYR A 66 6.32 -2.03 4.19
N TRP A 67 6.65 -3.33 4.07
CA TRP A 67 6.64 -4.24 5.22
C TRP A 67 7.53 -3.80 6.40
N PHE A 68 8.69 -3.19 6.09
CA PHE A 68 9.67 -2.75 7.09
C PHE A 68 9.12 -1.64 7.99
N ILE A 69 8.20 -0.84 7.48
CA ILE A 69 7.58 0.23 8.23
C ILE A 69 6.16 -0.14 8.68
N ALA A 70 5.48 -1.05 7.97
CA ALA A 70 4.07 -1.36 8.14
C ALA A 70 3.70 -1.83 9.56
N PHE A 71 2.91 -1.02 10.22
CA PHE A 71 2.25 -1.33 11.49
C PHE A 71 1.52 -2.71 11.44
N PRO A 72 1.62 -3.56 12.48
CA PRO A 72 1.08 -4.93 12.48
C PRO A 72 -0.40 -5.03 12.12
N PHE A 73 -1.19 -4.01 12.44
CA PHE A 73 -2.60 -3.97 12.05
C PHE A 73 -2.77 -3.91 10.53
N ARG A 74 -1.91 -3.19 9.79
CA ARG A 74 -1.96 -3.21 8.32
C ARG A 74 -1.71 -4.62 7.77
N LEU A 75 -0.72 -5.33 8.33
CA LEU A 75 -0.44 -6.71 7.94
C LEU A 75 -1.64 -7.64 8.21
N PHE A 76 -2.32 -7.46 9.35
CA PHE A 76 -3.57 -8.15 9.64
C PHE A 76 -4.63 -7.88 8.56
N HIS A 77 -4.88 -6.62 8.22
CA HIS A 77 -5.86 -6.23 7.20
C HIS A 77 -5.51 -6.77 5.80
N ILE A 78 -4.23 -6.79 5.42
CA ILE A 78 -3.75 -7.43 4.19
C ILE A 78 -4.06 -8.93 4.22
N GLN A 79 -3.69 -9.62 5.30
CA GLN A 79 -3.86 -11.07 5.41
C GLN A 79 -5.34 -11.47 5.38
N ARG A 80 -6.21 -10.69 6.04
CA ARG A 80 -7.66 -10.90 5.99
C ARG A 80 -8.19 -10.69 4.58
N SER A 81 -7.77 -9.63 3.90
CA SER A 81 -8.17 -9.36 2.50
C SER A 81 -7.77 -10.52 1.58
N LEU A 82 -6.52 -10.99 1.68
CA LEU A 82 -6.01 -12.14 0.93
C LEU A 82 -6.83 -13.42 1.20
N HIS A 83 -7.25 -13.65 2.44
CA HIS A 83 -8.10 -14.79 2.80
C HIS A 83 -9.46 -14.73 2.10
N TYR A 84 -10.12 -13.57 2.08
CA TYR A 84 -11.44 -13.41 1.47
C TYR A 84 -11.41 -13.61 -0.05
N ILE A 85 -10.34 -13.21 -0.73
CA ILE A 85 -10.22 -13.27 -2.20
C ILE A 85 -9.56 -14.55 -2.72
N LYS A 86 -9.35 -15.55 -1.86
CA LYS A 86 -8.82 -16.87 -2.27
C LYS A 86 -9.79 -17.64 -3.18
N LYS A 87 -11.08 -17.37 -3.06
CA LYS A 87 -12.18 -17.98 -3.84
C LYS A 87 -13.22 -16.89 -4.16
N PRO A 88 -14.25 -17.18 -4.99
CA PRO A 88 -15.35 -16.25 -5.17
C PRO A 88 -15.91 -15.78 -3.82
N ILE A 89 -16.11 -14.48 -3.69
CA ILE A 89 -16.43 -13.76 -2.46
C ILE A 89 -17.93 -13.89 -2.22
N PRO A 90 -18.37 -14.56 -1.15
CA PRO A 90 -19.78 -14.61 -0.79
C PRO A 90 -20.32 -13.20 -0.54
N ALA A 91 -21.57 -12.92 -0.92
CA ALA A 91 -22.18 -11.59 -0.79
C ALA A 91 -22.02 -10.99 0.63
N HIS A 92 -22.31 -11.78 1.68
CA HIS A 92 -22.17 -11.36 3.08
C HIS A 92 -20.72 -11.07 3.53
N LYS A 93 -19.71 -11.44 2.73
CA LYS A 93 -18.28 -11.17 3.01
C LYS A 93 -17.73 -10.00 2.22
N LYS A 94 -18.45 -9.51 1.20
CA LYS A 94 -17.99 -8.39 0.37
C LYS A 94 -17.81 -7.12 1.19
N GLU A 95 -18.79 -6.78 2.01
CA GLU A 95 -18.72 -5.63 2.90
C GLU A 95 -17.54 -5.74 3.88
N ILE A 96 -17.30 -6.94 4.44
CA ILE A 96 -16.19 -7.18 5.37
C ILE A 96 -14.84 -7.01 4.67
N LEU A 97 -14.70 -7.53 3.45
CA LEU A 97 -13.51 -7.32 2.63
C LEU A 97 -13.30 -5.82 2.35
N CYS A 98 -14.35 -5.09 1.98
CA CYS A 98 -14.26 -3.66 1.70
C CYS A 98 -13.81 -2.88 2.94
N LYS A 99 -14.35 -3.17 4.13
CA LYS A 99 -13.89 -2.57 5.39
C LYS A 99 -12.40 -2.82 5.65
N HIS A 100 -11.88 -4.00 5.29
CA HIS A 100 -10.44 -4.24 5.40
C HIS A 100 -9.62 -3.41 4.41
N ILE A 101 -10.09 -3.26 3.18
CA ILE A 101 -9.44 -2.44 2.14
C ILE A 101 -9.52 -0.94 2.49
N ASP A 102 -10.66 -0.46 2.98
CA ASP A 102 -10.86 0.94 3.42
C ASP A 102 -9.90 1.30 4.54
N TYR A 103 -9.72 0.40 5.50
CA TYR A 103 -8.72 0.59 6.55
C TYR A 103 -7.31 0.75 5.97
N LEU A 104 -6.94 -0.07 4.97
CA LEU A 104 -5.63 0.04 4.33
C LEU A 104 -5.51 1.39 3.61
N ILE A 105 -6.46 1.74 2.74
CA ILE A 105 -6.48 3.00 1.99
C ILE A 105 -6.33 4.20 2.93
N GLY A 106 -7.12 4.26 4.01
CA GLY A 106 -7.10 5.37 4.96
C GLY A 106 -5.82 5.44 5.81
N ASN A 107 -5.08 4.34 5.94
CA ASN A 107 -3.84 4.29 6.74
C ASN A 107 -2.56 4.27 5.89
N MET A 108 -2.68 4.26 4.56
CA MET A 108 -1.53 4.37 3.65
C MET A 108 -0.90 5.77 3.70
N ASP A 109 -1.70 6.83 3.82
CA ASP A 109 -1.19 8.22 3.85
C ASP A 109 -0.55 8.64 5.17
N LYS A 110 -0.75 7.85 6.22
CA LYS A 110 -0.11 8.10 7.49
C LYS A 110 1.40 7.90 7.28
N LYS A 111 2.15 9.01 7.27
CA LYS A 111 3.62 8.98 7.42
C LYS A 111 3.88 8.12 8.64
N GLU A 112 4.31 6.88 8.44
CA GLU A 112 4.83 6.11 9.56
C GLU A 112 6.00 6.93 10.06
N ILE A 113 5.91 7.33 11.32
CA ILE A 113 6.96 8.06 11.98
C ILE A 113 8.11 7.07 12.01
N VAL A 114 9.04 7.22 11.08
CA VAL A 114 10.34 6.59 11.19
C VAL A 114 10.95 7.29 12.38
N ASN A 115 10.85 6.66 13.56
CA ASN A 115 11.66 7.05 14.70
C ASN A 115 13.11 6.82 14.28
N ASN A 116 13.73 7.84 13.70
CA ASN A 116 15.17 7.98 13.68
C ASN A 116 15.58 8.40 15.11
N GLU A 117 15.44 7.48 16.07
CA GLU A 117 16.08 7.65 17.36
C GLU A 117 17.52 7.16 17.23
N HIS A 118 18.39 8.16 17.06
CA HIS A 118 19.81 8.29 17.40
C HIS A 118 20.82 7.20 17.01
#